data_AF-W2GLL3-F1
#
_entry.id   AF-W2GLL3-F1
#
_cell.length_a   1.000
_cell.length_b   1.000
_cell.length_c   1.000
_cell.angle_alpha   90.00
_cell.angle_beta   90.00
_cell.angle_gamma   90.00
#
_symmetry.space_group_name_H-M   'P 1'
#
loop_
_entity.id
_entity.type
_entity.pdbx_description
1 polymer ?
#
loop_
_entity_poly.entity_id
_entity_poly.type
_entity_poly.pdbx_seq_one_letter_code
_entity_poly.pdbx_strand_id
1 'polypeptide(L)'
;MEASEQLKQNPYVETKSPREANVENGTSFVNGALRAPRGSVSAYSWENLGMLAHSAGVGIVNSTMSGIVYAVLNNYLHMSATLVATAVALIQFPRSLRLFTGMVTDTIPIFGYRRRPYM
;
A
#
# COMPACT_ATOMS: atom_id res chain seq x y z
N MET A 1 -31.68 24.56 -31.39
CA MET A 1 -31.81 24.26 -29.94
C MET A 1 -31.98 22.77 -29.81
N GLU A 2 -31.44 22.19 -28.74
CA GLU A 2 -31.33 20.74 -28.44
C GLU A 2 -30.20 19.98 -29.12
N ALA A 3 -28.97 20.31 -28.70
CA ALA A 3 -27.87 19.37 -28.66
C ALA A 3 -27.40 19.25 -27.20
N SER A 4 -28.18 18.54 -26.38
CA SER A 4 -27.71 18.02 -25.10
C SER A 4 -27.71 16.51 -25.21
N GLU A 5 -26.64 16.03 -25.85
CA GLU A 5 -26.21 14.65 -25.80
C GLU A 5 -26.36 14.12 -24.38
N GLN A 6 -26.94 12.93 -24.32
CA GLN A 6 -26.91 12.06 -23.17
C GLN A 6 -25.49 11.99 -22.61
N LEU A 7 -25.20 12.73 -21.55
CA LEU A 7 -24.06 12.44 -20.69
C LEU A 7 -24.43 11.21 -19.87
N LYS A 8 -24.33 10.06 -20.55
CA LYS A 8 -24.37 8.70 -20.03
C LYS A 8 -23.80 8.70 -18.62
N GLN A 9 -24.68 8.59 -17.62
CA GLN A 9 -24.30 8.37 -16.23
C GLN A 9 -23.36 7.17 -16.24
N ASN A 10 -22.06 7.42 -16.04
CA ASN A 10 -21.08 6.36 -15.99
C ASN A 10 -21.29 5.60 -14.67
N PRO A 11 -21.75 4.34 -14.68
CA PRO A 11 -21.96 3.56 -13.46
C PRO A 11 -20.64 3.25 -12.71
N TYR A 12 -19.50 3.67 -13.28
CA TYR A 12 -18.18 3.61 -12.67
C TYR A 12 -18.01 4.55 -11.45
N VAL A 13 -18.89 5.54 -11.26
CA VAL A 13 -18.76 6.51 -10.16
C VAL A 13 -19.33 5.97 -8.84
N GLU A 14 -20.15 4.92 -8.87
CA GLU A 14 -20.94 4.46 -7.73
C GLU A 14 -20.33 3.29 -6.93
N THR A 15 -19.11 2.86 -7.26
CA THR A 15 -18.40 1.87 -6.42
C THR A 15 -17.77 2.56 -5.23
N LYS A 16 -18.55 2.77 -4.15
CA LYS A 16 -18.15 3.19 -2.80
C LYS A 16 -16.85 4.02 -2.76
N SER A 17 -16.90 5.22 -3.31
CA SER A 17 -15.95 6.27 -2.97
C SER A 17 -16.04 6.55 -1.46
N PRO A 18 -14.93 6.85 -0.77
CA PRO A 18 -14.96 7.25 0.64
C PRO A 18 -16.01 8.34 0.82
N ARG A 19 -16.95 8.09 1.75
CA ARG A 19 -18.09 8.95 2.05
C ARG A 19 -17.62 10.40 2.14
N GLU A 20 -18.16 11.27 1.29
CA GLU A 20 -17.98 12.71 1.43
C GLU A 20 -18.48 13.08 2.83
N ALA A 21 -17.55 13.50 3.70
CA ALA A 21 -17.94 14.10 4.96
C ALA A 21 -18.63 15.42 4.60
N ASN A 22 -19.92 15.53 4.90
CA ASN A 22 -20.67 16.78 4.82
C ASN A 22 -19.95 17.83 5.66
N VAL A 23 -19.15 18.68 5.01
CA VAL A 23 -18.65 19.90 5.60
C VAL A 23 -19.61 20.99 5.15
N GLU A 24 -20.49 21.41 6.06
CA GLU A 24 -21.50 22.46 5.85
C GLU A 24 -20.88 23.88 5.72
N ASN A 25 -19.72 24.01 5.07
CA ASN A 25 -19.20 25.29 4.61
C ASN A 25 -18.40 25.06 3.32
N GLY A 26 -18.91 25.63 2.23
CA GLY A 26 -18.60 25.24 0.85
C GLY A 26 -17.12 25.26 0.49
N THR A 27 -16.60 24.07 0.17
CA THR A 27 -15.73 23.86 -0.99
C THR A 27 -16.02 22.46 -1.52
N SER A 28 -16.73 22.40 -2.65
CA SER A 28 -17.06 21.15 -3.33
C SER A 28 -15.79 20.38 -3.68
N PHE A 29 -15.77 19.09 -3.35
CA PHE A 29 -14.71 18.14 -3.67
C PHE A 29 -14.67 17.85 -5.18
N VAL A 30 -14.23 18.82 -5.97
CA VAL A 30 -13.92 18.61 -7.39
C VAL A 30 -12.54 17.99 -7.47
N ASN A 31 -12.48 16.76 -7.99
CA ASN A 31 -11.29 15.95 -8.29
C ASN A 31 -10.59 15.30 -7.08
N GLY A 32 -11.09 14.12 -6.69
CA GLY A 32 -10.28 12.89 -6.57
C GLY A 32 -9.08 12.82 -5.61
N ALA A 33 -8.68 13.91 -4.99
CA ALA A 33 -7.56 13.99 -4.07
C ALA A 33 -8.10 13.94 -2.64
N LEU A 34 -7.65 12.95 -1.87
CA LEU A 34 -7.95 12.82 -0.44
C LEU A 34 -7.30 13.90 0.44
N ARG A 35 -6.68 14.94 -0.14
CA ARG A 35 -5.93 15.96 0.61
C ARG A 35 -6.02 17.32 -0.07
N ALA A 36 -6.19 18.37 0.73
CA ALA A 36 -5.95 19.74 0.30
C ALA A 36 -4.49 19.88 -0.21
N PRO A 37 -4.22 20.75 -1.21
CA PRO A 37 -2.92 20.83 -1.90
C PRO A 37 -1.67 21.12 -1.04
N ARG A 38 -1.79 21.23 0.30
CA ARG A 38 -0.73 21.68 1.20
C ARG A 38 -0.88 21.25 2.68
N GLY A 39 -1.58 20.16 2.97
CA GLY A 39 -1.74 19.66 4.35
C GLY A 39 -0.58 18.75 4.78
N SER A 40 0.23 19.17 5.75
CA SER A 40 1.22 18.29 6.41
C SER A 40 0.51 17.16 7.14
N VAL A 41 0.86 15.92 6.82
CA VAL A 41 0.34 14.75 7.53
C VAL A 41 1.13 14.59 8.81
N SER A 42 0.49 14.81 9.95
CA SER A 42 1.12 14.52 11.24
C SER A 42 1.38 13.02 11.35
N ALA A 43 2.65 12.64 11.38
CA ALA A 43 3.07 11.25 11.61
C ALA A 43 2.56 10.73 12.97
N TYR A 44 2.34 11.63 13.92
CA TYR A 44 1.87 11.33 15.27
C TYR A 44 0.33 11.37 15.42
N SER A 45 -0.41 11.57 14.34
CA SER A 45 -1.88 11.37 14.39
C SER A 45 -2.19 9.90 14.67
N TRP A 46 -3.19 9.65 15.52
CA TRP A 46 -3.73 8.32 15.78
C TRP A 46 -4.14 7.59 14.50
N GLU A 47 -4.56 8.33 13.47
CA GLU A 47 -4.93 7.79 12.16
C GLU A 47 -3.72 7.23 11.38
N ASN A 48 -2.52 7.77 11.60
CA ASN A 48 -1.29 7.39 10.89
C ASN A 48 -0.39 6.45 11.71
N LEU A 49 -0.66 6.28 13.00
CA LEU A 49 0.08 5.39 13.89
C LEU A 49 0.12 3.94 13.37
N GLY A 50 -0.95 3.50 12.70
CA GLY A 50 -1.02 2.16 12.09
C GLY A 50 0.06 1.93 11.03
N MET A 51 0.41 2.94 10.22
CA MET A 51 1.49 2.81 9.24
C MET A 51 2.87 2.76 9.90
N LEU A 52 3.06 3.50 10.99
CA LEU A 52 4.30 3.46 11.78
C LEU A 52 4.46 2.08 12.44
N ALA A 53 3.41 1.59 13.10
CA ALA A 53 3.40 0.27 13.72
C ALA A 53 3.66 -0.86 12.70
N HIS A 54 3.05 -0.77 11.52
CA HIS A 54 3.31 -1.70 10.42
C HIS A 54 4.78 -1.68 9.99
N SER A 55 5.34 -0.48 9.78
CA SER A 55 6.74 -0.32 9.34
C SER A 55 7.73 -0.84 10.38
N ALA A 56 7.45 -0.58 11.67
CA ALA A 56 8.23 -1.12 12.77
C ALA A 56 8.16 -2.66 12.83
N GLY A 57 6.95 -3.23 12.71
CA GLY A 57 6.75 -4.68 12.70
C GLY A 57 7.50 -5.37 11.57
N VAL A 58 7.45 -4.82 10.35
CA VAL A 58 8.23 -5.34 9.20
C VAL A 58 9.73 -5.26 9.48
N GLY A 59 10.21 -4.17 10.09
CA GLY A 59 11.61 -4.00 10.50
C GLY A 59 12.07 -5.06 11.50
N ILE A 60 11.28 -5.31 12.55
CA ILE A 60 11.57 -6.32 13.57
C ILE A 60 11.68 -7.71 12.91
N VAL A 61 10.68 -8.11 12.12
CA VAL A 61 10.67 -9.43 11.47
C VAL A 61 11.89 -9.62 10.57
N ASN A 62 12.24 -8.61 9.77
CA ASN A 62 13.41 -8.69 8.90
C ASN A 62 14.72 -8.77 9.67
N SER A 63 14.82 -8.09 10.81
CA SER A 63 16.00 -8.11 11.66
C SER A 63 16.16 -9.47 12.32
N THR A 64 15.08 -10.04 12.86
CA THR A 64 15.07 -11.40 13.43
C THR A 64 15.44 -12.43 12.38
N MET A 65 14.89 -12.34 11.17
CA MET A 65 15.22 -13.25 10.08
C MET A 65 16.72 -13.21 9.73
N SER A 66 17.31 -12.02 9.64
CA SER A 66 18.76 -11.88 9.40
C SER A 66 19.60 -12.50 10.52
N GLY A 67 19.16 -12.35 11.78
CA GLY A 67 19.83 -12.96 12.93
C GLY A 67 19.79 -14.49 12.90
N ILE A 68 18.63 -15.07 12.57
CA ILE A 68 18.45 -16.53 12.46
C ILE A 68 19.32 -17.10 11.33
N VAL A 69 19.32 -16.47 10.17
CA VAL A 69 20.16 -16.86 9.02
C VAL A 69 21.64 -16.91 9.43
N TYR A 70 22.12 -15.87 10.13
CA TYR A 70 23.50 -15.84 10.58
C TYR A 70 23.80 -16.94 11.61
N ALA A 71 22.95 -17.10 12.63
CA ALA A 71 23.13 -18.12 13.66
C ALA A 71 23.11 -19.54 13.09
N VAL A 72 22.13 -19.86 12.23
CA VAL A 72 21.97 -21.21 11.70
C VAL A 72 22.99 -21.51 10.60
N LEU A 73 23.09 -20.65 9.58
CA LEU A 73 23.86 -20.99 8.39
C LEU A 73 25.37 -20.77 8.59
N ASN A 74 25.78 -19.77 9.39
CA ASN A 74 27.21 -19.49 9.62
C ASN A 74 27.74 -20.19 10.88
N ASN A 75 27.02 -20.15 12.01
CA ASN A 75 27.54 -20.68 13.28
C ASN A 75 27.23 -22.16 13.50
N TYR A 76 26.08 -22.65 13.06
CA TYR A 76 25.70 -24.06 13.27
C TYR A 76 26.08 -24.95 12.08
N LEU A 77 25.75 -24.53 10.86
CA LEU A 77 25.96 -25.34 9.65
C LEU A 77 27.30 -25.06 8.93
N HIS A 78 28.05 -24.04 9.36
CA HIS A 78 29.33 -23.62 8.77
C HIS A 78 29.34 -23.54 7.24
N MET A 79 28.29 -22.99 6.64
CA MET A 79 28.19 -22.90 5.19
C MET A 79 29.16 -21.87 4.59
N SER A 80 29.61 -22.13 3.35
CA SER A 80 30.35 -21.17 2.55
C SER A 80 29.55 -19.88 2.35
N ALA A 81 30.23 -18.73 2.32
CA ALA A 81 29.62 -17.42 2.13
C ALA A 81 28.74 -17.32 0.87
N THR A 82 29.10 -18.05 -0.19
CA THR A 82 28.31 -18.12 -1.43
C THR A 82 26.94 -18.78 -1.21
N LEU A 83 26.90 -19.85 -0.42
CA LEU A 83 25.68 -20.60 -0.11
C LEU A 83 24.80 -19.82 0.89
N VAL A 84 25.40 -19.09 1.84
CA VAL A 84 24.68 -18.16 2.71
C VAL A 84 24.06 -17.01 1.90
N ALA A 85 24.82 -16.40 0.98
CA ALA A 85 24.33 -15.27 0.18
C ALA A 85 23.15 -15.66 -0.72
N THR A 86 23.20 -16.85 -1.32
CA THR A 86 22.09 -17.37 -2.13
C THR A 86 20.86 -17.68 -1.29
N ALA A 87 21.02 -18.24 -0.08
CA ALA A 87 19.91 -18.46 0.84
C ALA A 87 19.24 -17.13 1.26
N VAL A 88 20.02 -16.09 1.57
CA VAL A 88 19.49 -14.75 1.88
C VAL A 88 18.72 -14.16 0.70
N ALA A 89 19.24 -14.33 -0.52
CA ALA A 89 18.55 -13.86 -1.73
C ALA A 89 17.18 -14.53 -1.90
N LEU A 90 17.08 -15.84 -1.66
CA LEU A 90 15.80 -16.58 -1.70
C LEU A 90 14.82 -16.12 -0.62
N ILE A 91 15.30 -15.80 0.59
CA ILE A 91 14.46 -15.26 1.67
C ILE A 91 13.88 -13.89 1.29
N GLN A 92 14.63 -13.08 0.55
CA GLN A 92 14.19 -11.76 0.10
C GLN A 92 13.34 -11.80 -1.17
N PHE A 93 13.31 -12.92 -1.89
CA PHE A 93 12.55 -13.07 -3.13
C PHE A 93 11.05 -12.72 -2.97
N PRO A 94 10.32 -13.16 -1.92
CA PRO A 94 8.94 -12.75 -1.70
C PRO A 94 8.72 -11.24 -1.59
N ARG A 95 9.73 -10.48 -1.14
CA ARG A 95 9.63 -9.02 -1.10
C ARG A 95 9.48 -8.42 -2.50
N SER A 96 10.14 -9.00 -3.49
CA SER A 96 9.99 -8.61 -4.90
C SER A 96 8.61 -8.95 -5.45
N LEU A 97 7.96 -10.02 -4.94
CA LEU A 97 6.62 -10.41 -5.35
C LEU A 97 5.55 -9.40 -4.92
N ARG A 98 5.83 -8.54 -3.93
CA ARG A 98 4.88 -7.52 -3.48
C ARG A 98 4.46 -6.56 -4.59
N LEU A 99 5.34 -6.31 -5.56
CA LEU A 99 5.03 -5.50 -6.75
C LEU A 99 3.93 -6.14 -7.61
N PHE A 100 4.04 -7.46 -7.85
CA PHE A 100 3.01 -8.21 -8.57
C PHE A 100 1.70 -8.24 -7.79
N THR A 101 1.75 -8.45 -6.47
CA THR A 101 0.53 -8.36 -5.66
C THR A 101 -0.08 -6.96 -5.71
N GLY A 102 0.73 -5.90 -5.78
CA GLY A 102 0.26 -4.53 -5.99
C GLY A 102 -0.51 -4.38 -7.29
N MET A 103 0.09 -4.81 -8.40
CA MET A 103 -0.55 -4.79 -9.73
C MET A 103 -1.87 -5.58 -9.76
N VAL A 104 -1.93 -6.74 -9.10
CA VAL A 104 -3.15 -7.54 -8.97
C VAL A 104 -4.19 -6.83 -8.11
N THR A 105 -3.79 -6.23 -6.99
CA THR A 105 -4.70 -5.49 -6.10
C THR A 105 -5.24 -4.20 -6.71
N ASP A 106 -4.58 -3.67 -7.73
CA ASP A 106 -5.00 -2.46 -8.44
C ASP A 106 -5.99 -2.76 -9.57
N THR A 107 -5.98 -3.98 -10.11
CA THR A 107 -6.85 -4.40 -11.23
C THR A 107 -8.09 -5.18 -10.79
N ILE A 108 -8.06 -5.84 -9.64
CA ILE A 108 -9.19 -6.61 -9.12
C ILE A 108 -9.83 -5.85 -7.95
N PRO A 109 -11.14 -5.52 -7.99
CA PRO A 109 -11.81 -4.87 -6.87
C PRO A 109 -11.85 -5.81 -5.66
N ILE A 110 -11.13 -5.46 -4.60
CA ILE A 110 -11.09 -6.23 -3.35
C ILE A 110 -12.31 -5.84 -2.52
N PHE A 111 -13.21 -6.79 -2.27
CA PHE A 111 -14.46 -6.58 -1.50
C PHE A 111 -15.35 -5.44 -2.02
N GLY A 112 -15.35 -5.19 -3.34
CA GLY A 112 -16.14 -4.11 -3.95
C GLY A 112 -15.56 -2.71 -3.76
N TYR A 113 -14.39 -2.57 -3.12
CA TYR A 113 -13.62 -1.34 -3.08
C TYR A 113 -12.57 -1.36 -4.19
N ARG A 114 -12.59 -0.35 -5.06
CA ARG A 114 -11.55 -0.13 -6.06
C ARG A 114 -10.47 0.76 -5.44
N ARG A 115 -9.23 0.28 -5.34
CA ARG A 115 -8.10 1.17 -5.03
C ARG A 115 -8.02 2.21 -6.15
N ARG A 116 -8.09 3.50 -5.83
CA ARG A 116 -7.84 4.52 -6.84
C ARG A 116 -6.38 4.37 -7.30
N PRO A 117 -6.10 4.40 -8.61
CA PRO A 117 -4.72 4.41 -9.09
C PRO A 117 -3.96 5.53 -8.37
N TYR A 118 -2.79 5.22 -7.80
CA TYR A 118 -1.97 6.18 -7.07
C TYR A 118 -1.23 7.17 -8.00
N MET A 119 -1.74 7.39 -9.22
CA MET A 119 -1.25 8.35 -10.21
C MET A 119 -2.34 9.33 -10.58
#